data_AF-A0A819GB62-F1
#
_entry.id   AF-A0A819GB62-F1
#
_cell.length_a   1.000
_cell.length_b   1.000
_cell.length_c   1.000
_cell.angle_alpha   90.00
_cell.angle_beta   90.00
_cell.angle_gamma   90.00
#
_symmetry.space_group_name_H-M   'P 1'
#
loop_
_entity.id
_entity.type
_entity.pdbx_description
1 polymer ?
#
loop_
_entity_poly.entity_id
_entity_poly.type
_entity_poly.pdbx_seq_one_letter_code
_entity_poly.pdbx_strand_id
1 'polypeptide(L)'
;MRTLINSTTSAHSSLTMEGKSAEVKTDPQARSTSIFATKEYLTMFLSYCDHCLKVLVCGKDIIFNCDQCPNNFCICNQCLSLMPNQHPSMHTFSKGTSPSELLQRAHDLEHFDVICDRCRRHNFNGIRHHCEQCQSNYDLCEKCIDTIHKHHTFKIMPNSFLHAHNNSMLAKRTLDAIAKNTDTQNLTWRDPITGWTKSDAENMIQQAQKEQEAYITQLQNISEHELGDAKKAQETQQELHRFTMDGLNVQLSLLNDKVLYLPRR
;
A
#
# COMPACT_ATOMS: atom_id res chain seq x y z
N MET A 1 32.07 -60.64 63.70
CA MET A 1 30.78 -60.66 62.98
C MET A 1 30.92 -59.61 61.86
N ARG A 2 30.84 -59.87 60.53
CA ARG A 2 30.12 -60.92 59.74
C ARG A 2 28.64 -60.98 60.12
N THR A 3 27.64 -60.79 59.25
CA THR A 3 27.55 -60.47 57.79
C THR A 3 26.11 -59.92 57.55
N LEU A 4 25.64 -59.40 56.41
CA LEU A 4 26.06 -59.34 54.99
C LEU A 4 26.51 -57.89 54.64
N ILE A 5 26.64 -57.31 53.42
CA ILE A 5 26.30 -57.55 51.99
C ILE A 5 24.82 -57.35 51.55
N ASN A 6 24.58 -56.34 50.67
CA ASN A 6 23.61 -56.43 49.56
C ASN A 6 23.89 -55.34 48.51
N SER A 7 23.87 -55.69 47.23
CA SER A 7 24.25 -54.79 46.12
C SER A 7 23.16 -54.77 45.04
N THR A 8 22.60 -53.60 44.75
CA THR A 8 21.55 -53.43 43.73
C THR A 8 22.15 -53.00 42.38
N THR A 9 22.24 -53.95 41.45
CA THR A 9 22.63 -53.68 40.06
C THR A 9 21.48 -52.97 39.31
N SER A 10 21.67 -51.70 38.95
CA SER A 10 20.79 -51.01 38.00
C SER A 10 21.23 -51.30 36.57
N ALA A 11 20.32 -51.76 35.72
CA ALA A 11 20.61 -52.07 34.32
C ALA A 11 20.44 -50.82 33.44
N HIS A 12 21.53 -50.34 32.84
CA HIS A 12 21.46 -49.34 31.78
C HIS A 12 21.00 -49.97 30.46
N SER A 13 19.73 -49.78 30.11
CA SER A 13 19.20 -50.16 28.80
C SER A 13 19.65 -49.16 27.72
N SER A 14 20.68 -49.52 26.96
CA SER A 14 21.18 -48.72 25.83
C SER A 14 20.19 -48.68 24.66
N LEU A 15 19.35 -47.65 24.61
CA LEU A 15 18.49 -47.34 23.47
C LEU A 15 19.31 -46.66 22.35
N THR A 16 19.77 -47.44 21.38
CA THR A 16 20.36 -46.93 20.14
C THR A 16 19.29 -46.35 19.23
N MET A 17 19.11 -45.03 19.26
CA MET A 17 18.24 -44.33 18.29
C MET A 17 18.96 -44.18 16.95
N GLU A 18 18.63 -45.03 15.98
CA GLU A 18 19.09 -44.87 14.59
C GLU A 18 18.45 -43.64 13.95
N GLY A 19 19.17 -42.52 13.96
CA GLY A 19 18.74 -41.26 13.36
C GLY A 19 18.66 -41.35 11.84
N LYS A 20 17.50 -41.73 11.31
CA LYS A 20 17.18 -41.58 9.88
C LYS A 20 16.99 -40.11 9.53
N SER A 21 18.08 -39.44 9.17
CA SER A 21 18.09 -38.10 8.59
C SER A 21 17.17 -38.07 7.36
N ALA A 22 16.02 -37.42 7.49
CA ALA A 22 15.13 -37.20 6.36
C ALA A 22 15.74 -36.13 5.43
N GLU A 23 16.16 -36.53 4.24
CA GLU A 23 16.59 -35.60 3.20
C GLU A 23 15.41 -34.72 2.79
N VAL A 24 15.37 -33.49 3.32
CA VAL A 24 14.43 -32.46 2.88
C VAL A 24 14.82 -32.07 1.46
N LYS A 25 14.10 -32.63 0.48
CA LYS A 25 14.24 -32.28 -0.94
C LYS A 25 13.78 -30.83 -1.16
N THR A 26 14.72 -29.90 -1.04
CA THR A 26 14.52 -28.51 -1.42
C THR A 26 14.37 -28.41 -2.93
N ASP A 27 13.31 -27.73 -3.38
CA ASP A 27 13.02 -27.57 -4.81
C ASP A 27 14.07 -26.65 -5.47
N PRO A 28 14.87 -27.13 -6.46
CA PRO A 28 15.88 -26.31 -7.13
C PRO A 28 15.31 -25.14 -7.94
N GLN A 29 13.99 -25.11 -8.20
CA GLN A 29 13.34 -24.01 -8.91
C GLN A 29 12.82 -22.89 -7.99
N ALA A 30 12.96 -23.03 -6.67
CA ALA A 30 12.71 -21.96 -5.70
C ALA A 30 13.80 -20.86 -5.74
N ARG A 31 14.05 -20.28 -6.92
CA ARG A 31 14.77 -19.01 -7.06
C ARG A 31 14.04 -17.97 -6.22
N SER A 32 14.74 -17.33 -5.28
CA SER A 32 14.16 -16.28 -4.45
C SER A 32 13.77 -15.06 -5.30
N THR A 33 12.52 -15.02 -5.75
CA THR A 33 11.94 -13.87 -6.44
C THR A 33 11.76 -12.77 -5.42
N SER A 34 12.61 -11.75 -5.49
CA SER A 34 12.55 -10.54 -4.66
C SER A 34 11.11 -10.04 -4.50
N ILE A 35 10.64 -9.89 -3.25
CA ILE A 35 9.26 -9.50 -2.96
C ILE A 35 8.88 -8.18 -3.65
N PHE A 36 9.86 -7.27 -3.79
CA PHE A 36 9.77 -5.98 -4.45
C PHE A 36 9.43 -6.06 -5.96
N ALA A 37 9.54 -7.25 -6.58
CA ALA A 37 9.17 -7.50 -7.98
C ALA A 37 7.83 -8.26 -8.14
N THR A 38 7.13 -8.58 -7.05
CA THR A 38 5.82 -9.25 -7.12
C THR A 38 4.72 -8.29 -7.55
N LYS A 39 3.72 -8.77 -8.29
CA LYS A 39 2.57 -7.92 -8.69
C LYS A 39 1.85 -7.39 -7.44
N GLU A 40 1.69 -8.22 -6.42
CA GLU A 40 1.11 -7.86 -5.14
C GLU A 40 1.83 -6.68 -4.47
N TYR A 41 3.16 -6.69 -4.38
CA TYR A 41 3.91 -5.54 -3.85
C TYR A 41 3.73 -4.27 -4.70
N LEU A 42 3.64 -4.42 -6.02
CA LEU A 42 3.58 -3.29 -6.97
C LEU A 42 2.17 -2.68 -7.11
N THR A 43 1.10 -3.42 -6.82
CA THR A 43 -0.29 -2.98 -7.05
C THR A 43 -1.23 -3.14 -5.85
N MET A 44 -0.77 -3.59 -4.68
CA MET A 44 -1.61 -3.81 -3.49
C MET A 44 -0.89 -3.31 -2.23
N PHE A 45 -1.65 -2.79 -1.26
CA PHE A 45 -1.09 -2.51 0.07
C PHE A 45 -0.68 -3.83 0.74
N LEU A 46 0.42 -3.80 1.49
CA LEU A 46 0.91 -4.91 2.29
C LEU A 46 0.84 -4.57 3.78
N SER A 47 0.56 -5.58 4.60
CA SER A 47 0.72 -5.55 6.06
C SER A 47 1.58 -6.74 6.51
N TYR A 48 1.75 -6.93 7.82
CA TYR A 48 2.32 -8.15 8.40
C TYR A 48 1.57 -8.54 9.67
N CYS A 49 1.56 -9.84 9.98
CA CYS A 49 1.03 -10.35 11.23
C CYS A 49 1.98 -9.99 12.39
N ASP A 50 1.58 -9.12 13.31
CA ASP A 50 2.38 -8.72 14.48
C ASP A 50 2.83 -9.92 15.32
N HIS A 51 2.07 -11.02 15.32
CA HIS A 51 2.47 -12.26 15.97
C HIS A 51 3.60 -12.99 15.22
N CYS A 52 3.30 -13.59 14.06
CA CYS A 52 4.22 -14.50 13.34
C CYS A 52 5.10 -13.84 12.26
N LEU A 53 4.99 -12.53 12.05
CA LEU A 53 5.71 -11.74 11.04
C LEU A 53 5.53 -12.21 9.58
N LYS A 54 4.48 -13.01 9.28
CA LYS A 54 4.06 -13.31 7.91
C LYS A 54 3.59 -12.00 7.24
N VAL A 55 4.14 -11.67 6.08
CA VAL A 55 3.60 -10.61 5.22
C VAL A 55 2.20 -10.98 4.73
N LEU A 56 1.27 -10.02 4.75
CA LEU A 56 -0.13 -10.16 4.40
C LEU A 56 -0.44 -9.22 3.23
N VAL A 57 -1.05 -9.75 2.17
CA VAL A 57 -1.43 -8.95 1.01
C VAL A 57 -2.87 -8.44 1.21
N CYS A 58 -3.05 -7.13 1.36
CA CYS A 58 -4.36 -6.53 1.65
C CYS A 58 -5.33 -6.79 0.48
N GLY A 59 -6.29 -7.68 0.72
CA GLY A 59 -7.29 -8.10 -0.26
C GLY A 59 -7.16 -9.55 -0.74
N LYS A 60 -6.04 -10.21 -0.45
CA LYS A 60 -5.78 -11.63 -0.74
C LYS A 60 -5.69 -12.47 0.53
N ASP A 61 -5.11 -11.91 1.60
CA ASP A 61 -5.11 -12.48 2.95
C ASP A 61 -6.33 -12.02 3.76
N ILE A 62 -6.80 -12.87 4.69
CA ILE A 62 -7.73 -12.47 5.74
C ILE A 62 -6.91 -11.91 6.91
N ILE A 63 -7.03 -10.60 7.10
CA ILE A 63 -6.41 -9.82 8.18
C ILE A 63 -7.46 -9.57 9.27
N PHE A 64 -7.05 -9.69 10.53
CA PHE A 64 -7.83 -9.25 11.69
C PHE A 64 -7.07 -8.12 12.41
N ASN A 65 -7.77 -7.04 12.73
CA ASN A 65 -7.20 -5.87 13.40
C ASN A 65 -7.70 -5.84 14.85
N CYS A 66 -6.84 -5.48 15.80
CA CYS A 66 -7.24 -5.22 17.18
C CYS A 66 -7.90 -3.83 17.27
N ASP A 67 -9.13 -3.78 17.78
CA ASP A 67 -9.93 -2.54 17.78
C ASP A 67 -9.46 -1.51 18.83
N GLN A 68 -8.65 -1.93 19.81
CA GLN A 68 -8.18 -1.12 20.95
C GLN A 68 -6.69 -0.77 20.90
N CYS A 69 -5.91 -1.29 19.94
CA CYS A 69 -4.47 -1.06 19.89
C CYS A 69 -4.09 0.16 19.03
N PRO A 70 -3.41 1.20 19.58
CA PRO A 70 -3.08 2.42 18.85
C PRO A 70 -2.05 2.21 17.72
N ASN A 71 -1.36 1.08 17.70
CA ASN A 71 -0.35 0.74 16.69
C ASN A 71 -0.94 0.03 15.46
N ASN A 72 -2.27 -0.08 15.34
CA ASN A 72 -2.97 -0.89 14.33
C ASN A 72 -2.56 -2.38 14.34
N PHE A 73 -2.31 -2.95 15.53
CA PHE A 73 -1.90 -4.34 15.73
C PHE A 73 -2.84 -5.30 14.97
N CYS A 74 -2.28 -6.08 14.04
CA CYS A 74 -3.04 -6.94 13.17
C CYS A 74 -2.41 -8.33 13.00
N ILE A 75 -3.23 -9.31 12.66
CA ILE A 75 -2.85 -10.72 12.59
C ILE A 75 -3.48 -11.42 11.40
N CYS A 76 -2.84 -12.51 10.97
CA CYS A 76 -3.44 -13.42 10.00
C CYS A 76 -4.45 -14.37 10.66
N ASN A 77 -5.37 -14.88 9.87
CA ASN A 77 -6.38 -15.87 10.28
C ASN A 77 -5.81 -17.09 11.05
N GLN A 78 -4.56 -17.50 10.81
CA GLN A 78 -3.92 -18.62 11.50
C GLN A 78 -3.53 -18.31 12.95
N CYS A 79 -3.33 -17.03 13.30
CA CYS A 79 -2.90 -16.61 14.63
C CYS A 79 -4.05 -16.14 15.52
N LEU A 80 -5.25 -15.91 14.96
CA LEU A 80 -6.43 -15.43 15.70
C LEU A 80 -6.78 -16.32 16.91
N SER A 81 -6.68 -17.64 16.76
CA SER A 81 -6.94 -18.61 17.83
C SER A 81 -5.94 -18.56 19.00
N LEU A 82 -4.78 -17.92 18.82
CA LEU A 82 -3.74 -17.80 19.85
C LEU A 82 -3.92 -16.54 20.71
N MET A 83 -4.61 -15.52 20.20
CA MET A 83 -4.70 -14.19 20.82
C MET A 83 -5.25 -14.17 22.26
N PRO A 84 -6.25 -15.00 22.66
CA PRO A 84 -6.72 -15.00 24.05
C PRO A 84 -5.64 -15.26 25.11
N ASN A 85 -4.49 -15.83 24.72
CA ASN A 85 -3.35 -16.13 25.59
C ASN A 85 -2.10 -15.30 25.29
N GLN A 86 -2.10 -14.48 24.22
CA GLN A 86 -0.90 -13.82 23.67
C GLN A 86 -1.09 -12.32 23.39
N HIS A 87 -2.29 -11.80 23.63
CA HIS A 87 -2.68 -10.41 23.52
C HIS A 87 -3.62 -10.08 24.70
N PRO A 88 -3.76 -8.82 25.15
CA PRO A 88 -4.71 -8.48 26.21
C PRO A 88 -6.11 -9.01 25.91
N SER A 89 -6.63 -9.90 26.74
CA SER A 89 -7.88 -10.65 26.50
C SER A 89 -9.15 -9.79 26.51
N MET A 90 -9.05 -8.54 26.95
CA MET A 90 -10.11 -7.53 26.89
C MET A 90 -10.19 -6.82 25.53
N HIS A 91 -9.24 -7.04 24.63
CA HIS A 91 -9.27 -6.48 23.29
C HIS A 91 -10.07 -7.38 22.33
N THR A 92 -10.81 -6.75 21.41
CA THR A 92 -11.55 -7.42 20.36
C THR A 92 -10.80 -7.35 19.04
N PHE A 93 -11.06 -8.33 18.18
CA PHE A 93 -10.49 -8.38 16.84
C PHE A 93 -11.61 -8.31 15.81
N SER A 94 -11.72 -7.18 15.11
CA SER A 94 -12.52 -7.10 13.89
C SER A 94 -11.78 -7.78 12.73
N LYS A 95 -12.53 -8.36 11.79
CA LYS A 95 -11.98 -8.64 10.47
C LYS A 95 -11.71 -7.29 9.80
N GLY A 96 -10.48 -7.08 9.32
CA GLY A 96 -10.07 -5.81 8.71
C GLY A 96 -10.97 -5.40 7.55
N THR A 97 -10.96 -4.09 7.24
CA THR A 97 -11.77 -3.49 6.17
C THR A 97 -11.67 -4.29 4.88
N SER A 98 -12.80 -4.39 4.16
CA SER A 98 -12.93 -5.40 3.11
C SER A 98 -11.87 -5.23 2.02
N PRO A 99 -11.41 -6.32 1.38
CA PRO A 99 -10.48 -6.29 0.25
C PRO A 99 -10.68 -5.09 -0.69
N SER A 100 -11.93 -4.88 -1.09
CA SER A 100 -12.38 -3.84 -2.01
C SER A 100 -12.05 -2.42 -1.55
N GLU A 101 -12.12 -2.10 -0.25
CA GLU A 101 -11.92 -0.72 0.23
C GLU A 101 -10.45 -0.29 0.17
N LEU A 102 -9.53 -1.18 0.53
CA LEU A 102 -8.09 -0.89 0.45
C LEU A 102 -7.55 -1.05 -0.98
N LEU A 103 -8.11 -1.97 -1.78
CA LEU A 103 -7.83 -2.06 -3.22
C LEU A 103 -8.33 -0.84 -3.98
N GLN A 104 -9.54 -0.35 -3.70
CA GLN A 104 -10.08 0.85 -4.32
C GLN A 104 -9.20 2.06 -3.97
N ARG A 105 -8.85 2.25 -2.68
CA ARG A 105 -7.91 3.30 -2.27
C ARG A 105 -6.53 3.20 -2.92
N ALA A 106 -6.05 2.00 -3.26
CA ALA A 106 -4.79 1.82 -3.98
C ALA A 106 -4.93 2.13 -5.49
N HIS A 107 -6.08 1.77 -6.08
CA HIS A 107 -6.42 2.08 -7.48
C HIS A 107 -6.69 3.57 -7.69
N ASP A 108 -7.25 4.25 -6.69
CA ASP A 108 -7.53 5.69 -6.69
C ASP A 108 -6.26 6.57 -6.56
N LEU A 109 -5.09 6.01 -6.25
CA LEU A 109 -3.84 6.76 -6.18
C LEU A 109 -3.40 7.23 -7.58
N GLU A 110 -3.26 8.53 -7.76
CA GLU A 110 -2.80 9.12 -9.02
C GLU A 110 -1.27 9.05 -9.14
N HIS A 111 -0.79 8.68 -10.34
CA HIS A 111 0.64 8.74 -10.68
C HIS A 111 0.98 10.16 -11.13
N PHE A 112 1.33 11.04 -10.18
CA PHE A 112 1.68 12.43 -10.45
C PHE A 112 2.85 12.60 -11.41
N ASP A 113 2.77 13.66 -12.22
CA ASP A 113 3.75 14.02 -13.27
C ASP A 113 3.93 12.95 -14.36
N VAL A 114 3.03 11.97 -14.43
CA VAL A 114 2.97 10.96 -15.50
C VAL A 114 1.85 11.29 -16.49
N ILE A 115 2.17 11.16 -17.77
CA ILE A 115 1.23 11.28 -18.88
C ILE A 115 1.10 9.89 -19.52
N CYS A 116 -0.13 9.41 -19.75
CA CYS A 116 -0.32 8.22 -20.56
C CYS A 116 -0.07 8.56 -22.04
N ASP A 117 0.96 7.99 -22.66
CA ASP A 117 1.38 8.36 -24.02
C ASP A 117 0.31 8.17 -25.10
N ARG A 118 -0.61 7.21 -24.88
CA ARG A 118 -1.70 6.92 -25.81
C ARG A 118 -2.90 7.86 -25.67
N CYS A 119 -3.42 8.05 -24.46
CA CYS A 119 -4.65 8.84 -24.24
C CYS A 119 -4.39 10.28 -23.77
N ARG A 120 -3.12 10.65 -23.55
CA ARG A 120 -2.64 11.96 -23.05
C ARG A 120 -3.27 12.42 -21.73
N ARG A 121 -3.90 11.52 -20.96
CA ARG A 121 -4.32 11.83 -19.58
C ARG A 121 -3.07 11.99 -18.69
N HIS A 122 -2.96 13.15 -18.05
CA HIS A 122 -2.04 13.44 -16.95
C HIS A 122 -2.58 12.84 -15.64
N ASN A 123 -1.69 12.59 -14.66
CA ASN A 123 -2.02 12.18 -13.29
C ASN A 123 -3.08 11.07 -13.26
N PHE A 124 -2.87 9.98 -14.03
CA PHE A 124 -3.85 8.92 -14.09
C PHE A 124 -3.77 8.00 -12.88
N ASN A 125 -4.91 7.45 -12.49
CA ASN A 125 -5.05 6.46 -11.43
C ASN A 125 -4.97 5.02 -11.99
N GLY A 126 -4.85 4.03 -11.09
CA GLY A 126 -4.72 2.61 -11.41
C GLY A 126 -3.30 2.16 -11.73
N ILE A 127 -3.16 1.10 -12.53
CA ILE A 127 -1.85 0.51 -12.86
C ILE A 127 -1.13 1.35 -13.94
N ARG A 128 0.11 1.74 -13.64
CA ARG A 128 1.07 2.32 -14.61
C ARG A 128 1.94 1.22 -15.21
N HIS A 129 1.95 1.14 -16.53
CA HIS A 129 2.76 0.21 -17.31
C HIS A 129 3.83 0.99 -18.09
N HIS A 130 5.10 0.69 -17.84
CA HIS A 130 6.23 1.34 -18.50
C HIS A 130 6.89 0.38 -19.50
N CYS A 131 7.03 0.79 -20.75
CA CYS A 131 7.58 -0.02 -21.83
C CYS A 131 9.12 -0.09 -21.75
N GLU A 132 9.68 -1.27 -21.53
CA GLU A 132 11.13 -1.45 -21.35
C GLU A 132 11.94 -1.42 -22.67
N GLN A 133 11.24 -1.44 -23.81
CA GLN A 133 11.83 -1.45 -25.16
C GLN A 133 11.68 -0.12 -25.92
N CYS A 134 11.06 0.90 -25.31
CA CYS A 134 10.99 2.23 -25.91
C CYS A 134 12.23 3.06 -25.53
N GLN A 135 12.70 3.90 -26.45
CA GLN A 135 13.85 4.79 -26.21
C GLN A 135 13.50 6.02 -25.36
N SER A 136 12.23 6.42 -25.37
CA SER A 136 11.67 7.40 -24.43
C SER A 136 11.00 6.69 -23.26
N ASN A 137 10.85 7.38 -22.13
CA ASN A 137 9.86 7.00 -21.12
C ASN A 137 8.51 6.88 -21.82
N TYR A 138 7.98 5.66 -21.93
CA TYR A 138 6.75 5.38 -22.64
C TYR A 138 5.78 4.68 -21.69
N ASP A 139 4.89 5.48 -21.13
CA ASP A 139 4.04 5.11 -20.00
C ASP A 139 2.58 5.00 -20.42
N LEU A 140 1.93 3.90 -20.03
CA LEU A 140 0.52 3.63 -20.32
C LEU A 140 -0.26 3.38 -19.04
N CYS A 141 -1.47 3.91 -18.98
CA CYS A 141 -2.45 3.51 -17.99
C CYS A 141 -3.05 2.14 -18.33
N GLU A 142 -3.58 1.46 -17.32
CA GLU A 142 -4.32 0.18 -17.41
C GLU A 142 -5.33 0.12 -18.58
N LYS A 143 -6.03 1.22 -18.90
CA LYS A 143 -7.01 1.30 -20.00
C LYS A 143 -6.39 1.37 -21.41
N CYS A 144 -5.07 1.47 -21.52
CA CYS A 144 -4.35 1.62 -22.79
C CYS A 144 -3.35 0.50 -23.08
N ILE A 145 -3.00 -0.36 -22.11
CA ILE A 145 -1.92 -1.35 -22.28
C ILE A 145 -2.16 -2.32 -23.44
N ASP A 146 -3.31 -2.99 -23.52
CA ASP A 146 -3.60 -4.04 -24.52
C ASP A 146 -3.85 -3.53 -25.95
N THR A 147 -3.66 -2.23 -26.20
CA THR A 147 -4.18 -1.56 -27.41
C THR A 147 -3.10 -1.20 -28.43
N ILE A 148 -1.83 -1.19 -28.03
CA ILE A 148 -0.64 -0.87 -28.82
C ILE A 148 0.56 -1.68 -28.31
N HIS A 149 1.72 -1.63 -28.97
CA HIS A 149 2.98 -2.21 -28.49
C HIS A 149 2.91 -3.69 -28.03
N LYS A 150 2.04 -4.50 -28.65
CA LYS A 150 1.75 -5.90 -28.27
C LYS A 150 2.94 -6.89 -28.35
N HIS A 151 4.10 -6.42 -28.78
CA HIS A 151 5.36 -7.17 -28.88
C HIS A 151 6.47 -6.59 -27.99
N HIS A 152 6.14 -5.65 -27.10
CA HIS A 152 7.07 -5.08 -26.13
C HIS A 152 6.77 -5.59 -24.72
N THR A 153 7.82 -5.79 -23.93
CA THR A 153 7.75 -6.04 -22.49
C THR A 153 7.42 -4.74 -21.74
N PHE A 154 6.48 -4.83 -20.79
CA PHE A 154 6.11 -3.74 -19.89
C PHE A 154 6.32 -4.17 -18.45
N LYS A 155 7.03 -3.35 -17.67
CA LYS A 155 7.04 -3.45 -16.20
C LYS A 155 5.87 -2.68 -15.61
N ILE A 156 5.36 -3.17 -14.48
CA ILE A 156 4.45 -2.37 -13.65
C ILE A 156 5.29 -1.40 -12.83
N MET A 157 4.94 -0.13 -12.86
CA MET A 157 5.50 0.88 -11.97
C MET A 157 4.53 1.07 -10.79
N PRO A 158 5.01 0.96 -9.53
CA PRO A 158 4.17 1.19 -8.36
C PRO A 158 3.84 2.68 -8.25
N ASN A 159 2.71 3.01 -7.62
CA ASN A 159 2.46 4.39 -7.20
C ASN A 159 3.44 4.77 -6.08
N SER A 160 3.98 5.99 -6.08
CA SER A 160 4.98 6.44 -5.09
C SER A 160 4.53 6.29 -3.64
N PHE A 161 3.27 6.61 -3.32
CA PHE A 161 2.73 6.46 -1.97
C PHE A 161 2.60 4.99 -1.56
N LEU A 162 2.22 4.12 -2.51
CA LEU A 162 2.10 2.68 -2.30
C LEU A 162 3.47 2.01 -2.10
N HIS A 163 4.45 2.36 -2.93
CA HIS A 163 5.85 1.95 -2.81
C HIS A 163 6.41 2.30 -1.43
N ALA A 164 6.28 3.57 -1.04
CA ALA A 164 6.72 4.06 0.25
C ALA A 164 6.01 3.35 1.42
N HIS A 165 4.69 3.16 1.35
CA HIS A 165 3.93 2.42 2.36
C HIS A 165 4.46 0.99 2.53
N ASN A 166 4.59 0.26 1.42
CA ASN A 166 5.03 -1.13 1.44
C ASN A 166 6.49 -1.27 1.92
N ASN A 167 7.37 -0.32 1.61
CA ASN A 167 8.72 -0.26 2.16
C ASN A 167 8.75 0.05 3.66
N SER A 168 7.98 1.04 4.13
CA SER A 168 7.86 1.38 5.55
C SER A 168 7.37 0.18 6.37
N MET A 169 6.38 -0.56 5.84
CA MET A 169 5.89 -1.80 6.45
C MET A 169 6.98 -2.87 6.52
N LEU A 170 7.59 -3.23 5.38
CA LEU A 170 8.59 -4.30 5.32
C LEU A 170 9.82 -4.00 6.19
N ALA A 171 10.15 -2.72 6.36
CA ALA A 171 11.21 -2.27 7.24
C ALA A 171 10.84 -2.39 8.72
N LYS A 172 9.63 -1.98 9.14
CA LYS A 172 9.13 -2.21 10.51
C LYS A 172 9.10 -3.71 10.85
N ARG A 173 8.57 -4.55 9.95
CA ARG A 173 8.62 -6.01 10.07
C ARG A 173 10.05 -6.54 10.22
N THR A 174 11.01 -5.97 9.49
CA THR A 174 12.44 -6.33 9.60
C THR A 174 12.98 -5.99 10.99
N LEU A 175 12.67 -4.82 11.54
CA LEU A 175 13.08 -4.42 12.90
C LEU A 175 12.44 -5.32 13.97
N ASP A 176 11.17 -5.69 13.83
CA ASP A 176 10.51 -6.64 14.74
C ASP A 176 11.08 -8.05 14.65
N ALA A 177 11.50 -8.49 13.45
CA ALA A 177 12.17 -9.78 13.27
C ALA A 177 13.54 -9.81 13.97
N ILE A 178 14.29 -8.71 13.89
CA ILE A 178 15.56 -8.51 14.60
C ILE A 178 15.32 -8.48 16.12
N ALA A 179 14.31 -7.75 16.58
CA ALA A 179 14.01 -7.62 18.01
C ALA A 179 13.51 -8.93 18.65
N LYS A 180 12.81 -9.79 17.89
CA LYS A 180 12.38 -11.12 18.35
C LYS A 180 13.49 -12.18 18.28
N ASN A 181 14.54 -11.96 17.50
CA ASN A 181 15.68 -12.89 17.43
C ASN A 181 16.64 -12.61 18.59
N THR A 182 16.66 -13.49 19.60
CA THR A 182 17.32 -13.25 20.88
C THR A 182 18.84 -13.12 20.81
N ASP A 183 19.48 -13.51 19.71
CA ASP A 183 20.92 -13.35 19.45
C ASP A 183 21.27 -11.89 19.01
N THR A 184 20.74 -10.92 19.75
CA THR A 184 20.58 -9.50 19.37
C THR A 184 21.89 -8.72 19.19
N GLN A 185 23.05 -9.30 19.50
CA GLN A 185 24.35 -8.66 19.26
C GLN A 185 24.87 -8.84 17.82
N ASN A 186 24.28 -9.75 17.03
CA ASN A 186 24.74 -9.97 15.66
C ASN A 186 24.21 -8.87 14.69
N LEU A 187 24.93 -7.74 14.65
CA LEU A 187 24.71 -6.62 13.72
C LEU A 187 24.71 -7.00 12.23
N THR A 188 25.17 -8.21 11.87
CA THR A 188 25.20 -8.71 10.48
C THR A 188 23.97 -9.53 10.09
N TRP A 189 23.02 -9.76 11.00
CA TRP A 189 21.77 -10.45 10.68
C TRP A 189 20.99 -9.70 9.58
N ARG A 190 20.44 -10.46 8.64
CA ARG A 190 19.64 -9.97 7.51
C ARG A 190 18.29 -10.67 7.48
N ASP A 191 17.24 -9.92 7.20
CA ASP A 191 15.90 -10.48 7.11
C ASP A 191 15.75 -11.44 5.91
N PRO A 192 15.20 -12.65 6.09
CA PRO A 192 15.06 -13.62 5.00
C PRO A 192 14.14 -13.21 3.85
N ILE A 193 13.31 -12.18 3.99
CA ILE A 193 12.38 -11.71 2.93
C ILE A 193 12.96 -10.50 2.18
N THR A 194 13.55 -9.54 2.88
CA THR A 194 14.05 -8.28 2.29
C THR A 194 15.56 -8.27 2.04
N GLY A 195 16.33 -9.12 2.74
CA GLY A 195 17.78 -9.07 2.79
C GLY A 195 18.35 -7.93 3.64
N TRP A 196 17.51 -7.11 4.27
CA TRP A 196 17.90 -5.90 5.01
C TRP A 196 18.49 -6.21 6.40
N THR A 197 19.55 -5.50 6.77
CA THR A 197 20.00 -5.35 8.17
C THR A 197 19.11 -4.37 8.93
N LYS A 198 19.39 -4.19 10.23
CA LYS A 198 18.78 -3.13 11.06
C LYS A 198 18.92 -1.74 10.42
N SER A 199 20.13 -1.36 10.01
CA SER A 199 20.39 -0.03 9.46
C SER A 199 19.76 0.16 8.07
N ASP A 200 19.76 -0.89 7.23
CA ASP A 200 19.04 -0.88 5.95
C ASP A 200 17.55 -0.57 6.18
N ALA A 201 16.90 -1.23 7.15
CA ALA A 201 15.50 -1.00 7.50
C ALA A 201 15.24 0.39 8.10
N GLU A 202 16.10 0.88 9.01
CA GLU A 202 15.98 2.23 9.58
C GLU A 202 16.07 3.32 8.48
N ASN A 203 16.97 3.14 7.50
CA ASN A 203 17.08 4.03 6.34
C ASN A 203 15.84 3.95 5.42
N MET A 204 15.29 2.74 5.19
CA MET A 204 14.07 2.56 4.40
C MET A 204 12.82 3.19 5.03
N ILE A 205 12.71 3.20 6.36
CA ILE A 205 11.62 3.94 7.04
C ILE A 205 11.75 5.45 6.77
N GLN A 206 12.94 6.02 6.94
CA GLN A 206 13.16 7.46 6.72
C GLN A 206 12.94 7.87 5.25
N GLN A 207 13.34 7.03 4.29
CA GLN A 207 13.12 7.28 2.88
C GLN A 207 11.62 7.19 2.52
N ALA A 208 10.93 6.16 3.02
CA ALA A 208 9.49 6.02 2.83
C ALA A 208 8.68 7.18 3.43
N GLN A 209 9.08 7.71 4.60
CA GLN A 209 8.42 8.88 5.20
C GLN A 209 8.51 10.09 4.27
N LYS A 210 9.70 10.39 3.73
CA LYS A 210 9.91 11.50 2.77
C LYS A 210 9.09 11.32 1.48
N GLU A 211 9.01 10.10 0.95
CA GLU A 211 8.18 9.79 -0.23
C GLU A 211 6.68 9.97 0.05
N GLN A 212 6.20 9.60 1.24
CA GLN A 212 4.80 9.84 1.65
C GLN A 212 4.50 11.32 1.88
N GLU A 213 5.39 12.04 2.57
CA GLU A 213 5.27 13.48 2.83
C GLU A 213 5.22 14.26 1.52
N ALA A 214 6.15 14.00 0.59
CA ALA A 214 6.16 14.65 -0.73
C ALA A 214 4.88 14.39 -1.53
N TYR A 215 4.36 13.15 -1.53
CA TYR A 215 3.10 12.80 -2.19
C TYR A 215 1.88 13.50 -1.57
N ILE A 216 1.85 13.62 -0.23
CA ILE A 216 0.79 14.33 0.49
C ILE A 216 0.84 15.84 0.18
N THR A 217 2.03 16.45 0.15
CA THR A 217 2.19 17.84 -0.27
C THR A 217 1.77 18.06 -1.73
N GLN A 218 2.06 17.12 -2.63
CA GLN A 218 1.61 17.21 -4.03
C GLN A 218 0.09 17.12 -4.17
N LEU A 219 -0.58 16.23 -3.41
CA LEU A 219 -2.05 16.21 -3.28
C LEU A 219 -2.63 17.54 -2.79
N GLN A 220 -2.02 18.14 -1.77
CA GLN A 220 -2.45 19.43 -1.21
C GLN A 220 -2.34 20.56 -2.24
N ASN A 221 -1.20 20.67 -2.91
CA ASN A 221 -0.96 21.67 -3.96
C ASN A 221 -1.97 21.56 -5.13
N ILE A 222 -2.33 20.34 -5.54
CA ILE A 222 -3.34 20.11 -6.58
C ILE A 222 -4.72 20.58 -6.10
N SER A 223 -5.14 20.17 -4.90
CA SER A 223 -6.43 20.55 -4.29
C SER A 223 -6.58 22.07 -4.14
N GLU A 224 -5.53 22.77 -3.71
CA GLU A 224 -5.51 24.24 -3.62
C GLU A 224 -5.62 24.92 -4.99
N HIS A 225 -4.98 24.36 -6.02
CA HIS A 225 -5.07 24.88 -7.40
C HIS A 225 -6.48 24.69 -7.98
N GLU A 226 -7.07 23.49 -7.82
CA GLU A 226 -8.43 23.19 -8.29
C GLU A 226 -9.48 24.07 -7.60
N LEU A 227 -9.36 24.27 -6.28
CA LEU A 227 -10.23 25.18 -5.52
C LEU A 227 -10.07 26.65 -5.98
N GLY A 228 -8.83 27.06 -6.27
CA GLY A 228 -8.53 28.38 -6.81
C GLY A 228 -9.15 28.63 -8.19
N ASP A 229 -9.11 27.65 -9.08
CA ASP A 229 -9.72 27.75 -10.42
C ASP A 229 -11.25 27.65 -10.37
N ALA A 230 -11.81 26.79 -9.53
CA ALA A 230 -13.25 26.73 -9.29
C ALA A 230 -13.80 28.08 -8.80
N LYS A 231 -13.08 28.79 -7.92
CA LYS A 231 -13.43 30.14 -7.46
C LYS A 231 -13.40 31.17 -8.60
N LYS A 232 -12.34 31.20 -9.42
CA LYS A 232 -12.25 32.09 -10.60
C LYS A 232 -13.38 31.84 -11.60
N ALA A 233 -13.74 30.58 -11.81
CA ALA A 233 -14.85 30.20 -12.69
C ALA A 233 -16.20 30.67 -12.13
N GLN A 234 -16.43 30.53 -10.82
CA GLN A 234 -17.63 31.03 -10.14
C GLN A 234 -17.73 32.56 -10.22
N GLU A 235 -16.64 33.29 -9.99
CA GLU A 235 -16.58 34.75 -10.13
C GLU A 235 -16.91 35.19 -11.56
N THR A 236 -16.30 34.53 -12.56
CA THR A 236 -16.58 34.77 -13.99
C THR A 236 -18.06 34.55 -14.34
N GLN A 237 -18.69 33.50 -13.79
CA GLN A 237 -20.12 33.24 -13.96
C GLN A 237 -21.00 34.31 -13.31
N GLN A 238 -20.63 34.82 -12.13
CA GLN A 238 -21.35 35.92 -11.46
C GLN A 238 -21.26 37.23 -12.25
N GLU A 239 -20.10 37.55 -12.83
CA GLU A 239 -19.93 38.74 -13.68
C GLU A 239 -20.74 38.65 -14.98
N LEU A 240 -20.73 37.48 -15.63
CA LEU A 240 -21.52 37.22 -16.84
C LEU A 240 -23.03 37.29 -16.56
N HIS A 241 -23.48 36.78 -15.41
CA HIS A 241 -24.87 36.90 -14.96
C HIS A 241 -25.26 38.37 -14.71
N ARG A 242 -24.41 39.15 -14.01
CA ARG A 242 -24.61 40.59 -13.78
C ARG A 242 -24.78 41.33 -15.11
N PHE A 243 -23.84 41.16 -16.04
CA PHE A 243 -23.89 41.76 -17.37
C PHE A 243 -25.14 41.39 -18.18
N THR A 244 -25.61 40.14 -18.06
CA THR A 244 -26.84 39.67 -18.72
C THR A 244 -28.09 40.34 -18.15
N MET A 245 -28.17 40.49 -16.82
CA MET A 245 -29.29 41.17 -16.15
C MET A 245 -29.29 42.68 -16.46
N ASP A 246 -28.12 43.33 -16.50
CA ASP A 246 -27.99 44.73 -16.90
C ASP A 246 -28.45 44.94 -18.36
N GLY A 247 -28.07 44.04 -19.28
CA GLY A 247 -28.54 44.06 -20.66
C GLY A 247 -30.06 43.89 -20.80
N LEU A 248 -30.68 43.01 -20.01
CA LEU A 248 -32.13 42.84 -19.98
C LEU A 248 -32.85 44.08 -19.42
N ASN A 249 -32.31 44.70 -18.38
CA ASN A 249 -32.85 45.95 -17.82
C ASN A 249 -32.84 47.09 -18.84
N VAL A 250 -31.78 47.21 -19.66
CA VAL A 250 -31.70 48.18 -20.76
C VAL A 250 -32.69 47.87 -21.89
N GLN A 251 -32.96 46.60 -22.19
CA GLN A 251 -34.01 46.26 -23.17
C GLN A 251 -35.42 46.58 -22.65
N LEU A 252 -35.68 46.38 -21.35
CA LEU A 252 -36.97 46.67 -20.73
C LEU A 252 -37.29 48.18 -20.68
N SER A 253 -36.32 49.05 -20.39
CA SER A 253 -36.54 50.50 -20.47
C SER A 253 -36.87 50.95 -21.90
N LEU A 254 -36.09 50.49 -22.89
CA LEU A 254 -36.31 50.77 -24.31
C LEU A 254 -37.63 50.24 -24.88
N LEU A 255 -38.29 49.29 -24.20
CA LEU A 255 -39.64 48.84 -24.52
C LEU A 255 -40.70 49.75 -23.88
N ASN A 256 -40.54 50.11 -22.60
CA ASN A 256 -41.48 50.99 -21.89
C ASN A 256 -41.62 52.36 -22.58
N ASP A 257 -40.51 52.97 -23.01
CA ASP A 257 -40.52 54.26 -23.71
C ASP A 257 -41.33 54.24 -25.02
N LYS A 258 -41.42 53.08 -25.68
CA LYS A 258 -42.15 52.91 -26.95
C LYS A 258 -43.66 52.73 -26.75
N VAL A 259 -44.10 52.20 -25.61
CA VAL A 259 -45.53 51.99 -25.31
C VAL A 259 -46.27 53.33 -25.18
N LEU A 260 -45.59 54.39 -24.74
CA LEU A 260 -46.15 55.74 -24.58
C LEU A 260 -46.53 56.44 -25.90
N TYR A 261 -46.11 55.91 -27.05
CA TYR A 261 -46.35 56.50 -28.38
C TYR A 261 -47.43 55.78 -29.21
N LEU A 262 -48.26 54.94 -28.60
CA LEU A 262 -49.45 54.40 -29.27
C LEU A 262 -50.53 55.49 -29.41
N PRO A 263 -50.94 55.88 -30.64
CA PRO A 263 -51.95 56.91 -30.83
C PRO A 263 -53.32 56.42 -30.33
N ARG A 264 -53.99 57.23 -29.51
CA ARG A 264 -55.39 56.99 -29.12
C ARG A 264 -56.26 56.99 -30.38
N ARG A 265 -57.00 55.90 -30.57
CA ARG A 265 -58.15 55.80 -31.48
C ARG A 265 -59.44 56.02 -30.68
#